data_AF-A0A7X8LI75-F1
#
_entry.id   AF-A0A7X8LI75-F1
#
_cell.length_a   1.000
_cell.length_b   1.000
_cell.length_c   1.000
_cell.angle_alpha   90.00
_cell.angle_beta   90.00
_cell.angle_gamma   90.00
#
_symmetry.space_group_name_H-M   'P 1'
#
loop_
_entity.id
_entity.type
_entity.pdbx_description
1 polymer ?
#
loop_
_entity_poly.entity_id
_entity_poly.type
_entity_poly.pdbx_seq_one_letter_code
_entity_poly.pdbx_strand_id
1 'polypeptide(L)'
;MKKLLKISCVLALAATFATTASRAADFYVASGGSHTTGTGWDTAFTNIQAALNAASPHDTIYLAGETFAVTNQLVWTNDFVTMRGGYRAADALDTPGPCDPKQWPTTITRDSSINTRLLLINAAT
;
A
#
# COMPACT_ATOMS: atom_id res chain seq x y z
N MET A 1 57.89 -35.83 22.81
CA MET A 1 56.86 -36.46 21.95
C MET A 1 55.85 -35.39 21.50
N LYS A 2 55.66 -35.24 20.17
CA LYS A 2 54.43 -34.79 19.43
C LYS A 2 53.84 -33.39 19.80
N LYS A 3 54.05 -32.33 18.98
CA LYS A 3 53.16 -31.73 17.91
C LYS A 3 51.70 -31.44 18.40
N LEU A 4 51.00 -30.31 18.17
CA LEU A 4 50.66 -29.49 16.97
C LEU A 4 49.99 -28.15 17.45
N LEU A 5 50.25 -26.97 16.86
CA LEU A 5 49.55 -26.24 15.76
C LEU A 5 48.31 -25.38 16.17
N LYS A 6 48.38 -24.09 15.80
CA LYS A 6 47.40 -22.98 15.96
C LYS A 6 46.07 -23.19 15.21
N ILE A 7 44.93 -22.74 15.75
CA ILE A 7 43.73 -22.38 14.96
C ILE A 7 43.01 -21.16 15.59
N SER A 8 43.09 -20.01 14.91
CA SER A 8 42.15 -18.88 15.05
C SER A 8 40.72 -19.37 14.87
N CYS A 9 39.80 -18.98 15.74
CA CYS A 9 38.37 -19.08 15.44
C CYS A 9 37.77 -17.68 15.59
N VAL A 10 37.86 -16.92 14.50
CA VAL A 10 36.98 -15.76 14.28
C VAL A 10 35.56 -16.32 14.35
N LEU A 11 34.82 -15.92 15.38
CA LEU A 11 33.41 -16.23 15.50
C LEU A 11 32.69 -15.44 14.41
N ALA A 12 32.60 -16.02 13.21
CA ALA A 12 31.78 -15.48 12.14
C ALA A 12 30.33 -15.60 12.58
N LEU A 13 29.77 -14.52 13.12
CA LEU A 13 28.35 -14.37 13.34
C LEU A 13 27.70 -14.26 11.95
N ALA A 14 27.32 -15.40 11.38
CA ALA A 14 26.49 -15.42 10.18
C ALA A 14 25.10 -14.91 10.57
N ALA A 15 24.84 -13.63 10.34
CA ALA A 15 23.48 -13.10 10.36
C ALA A 15 22.74 -13.72 9.17
N THR A 16 21.93 -14.75 9.44
CA THR A 16 20.99 -15.29 8.46
C THR A 16 19.91 -14.25 8.21
N PHE A 17 20.07 -13.46 7.16
CA PHE A 17 18.98 -12.64 6.63
C PHE A 17 17.95 -13.60 6.02
N ALA A 18 16.91 -13.93 6.80
CA ALA A 18 15.73 -14.57 6.24
C ALA A 18 15.07 -13.53 5.32
N THR A 19 15.26 -13.68 4.01
CA THR A 19 14.48 -12.94 3.02
C THR A 19 13.05 -13.47 3.09
N THR A 20 12.20 -12.86 3.92
CA THR A 20 10.76 -13.06 3.78
C THR A 20 10.41 -12.53 2.39
N ALA A 21 10.00 -13.41 1.48
CA ALA A 21 9.35 -12.98 0.27
C ALA A 21 8.16 -12.11 0.69
N SER A 22 8.21 -10.81 0.37
CA SER A 22 7.08 -9.93 0.62
C SER A 22 5.93 -10.45 -0.25
N ARG A 23 4.89 -10.98 0.38
CA ARG A 23 3.65 -11.29 -0.35
C ARG A 23 2.99 -9.96 -0.71
N ALA A 24 2.36 -9.90 -1.88
CA ALA A 24 1.46 -8.80 -2.23
C ALA A 24 0.52 -8.51 -1.05
N ALA A 25 0.55 -7.27 -0.58
CA ALA A 25 -0.29 -6.76 0.49
C ALA A 25 -1.53 -6.07 -0.07
N ASP A 26 -2.57 -6.03 0.74
CA ASP A 26 -3.79 -5.31 0.47
C ASP A 26 -3.85 -4.05 1.34
N PHE A 27 -4.00 -2.90 0.69
CA PHE A 27 -4.19 -1.61 1.33
C PHE A 27 -5.59 -1.06 1.07
N TYR A 28 -6.14 -0.35 2.05
CA TYR A 28 -7.50 0.18 2.05
C TYR A 28 -7.50 1.69 2.17
N VAL A 29 -8.37 2.33 1.42
CA VAL A 29 -8.55 3.79 1.45
C VAL A 29 -10.02 4.13 1.64
N ALA A 30 -10.32 4.82 2.73
CA ALA A 30 -11.66 5.29 3.07
C ALA A 30 -11.58 6.53 3.97
N SER A 31 -12.43 7.52 3.75
CA SER A 31 -12.51 8.75 4.53
C SER A 31 -12.82 8.50 6.01
N GLY A 32 -13.55 7.42 6.33
CA GLY A 32 -13.88 6.99 7.68
C GLY A 32 -12.83 6.13 8.39
N GLY A 33 -11.70 5.81 7.74
CA GLY A 33 -10.63 5.01 8.33
C GLY A 33 -9.82 5.75 9.39
N SER A 34 -9.05 5.02 10.18
CA SER A 34 -8.22 5.59 11.26
C SER A 34 -6.87 6.17 10.79
N HIS A 35 -6.54 6.07 9.50
CA HIS A 35 -5.25 6.48 8.93
C HIS A 35 -4.03 5.81 9.60
N THR A 36 -4.06 4.48 9.76
CA THR A 36 -2.96 3.75 10.43
C THR A 36 -2.26 2.77 9.49
N THR A 37 -2.50 1.47 9.64
CA THR A 37 -1.81 0.43 8.85
C THR A 37 -2.37 0.29 7.45
N GLY A 38 -3.62 0.71 7.23
CA GLY A 38 -4.28 0.58 5.95
C GLY A 38 -4.59 -0.87 5.56
N THR A 39 -4.55 -1.83 6.49
CA THR A 39 -4.72 -3.28 6.18
C THR A 39 -6.17 -3.77 6.29
N GLY A 40 -7.11 -2.89 6.61
CA GLY A 40 -8.56 -3.14 6.63
C GLY A 40 -9.32 -1.82 6.61
N TRP A 41 -10.65 -1.85 6.53
CA TRP A 41 -11.45 -0.62 6.45
C TRP A 41 -11.36 0.27 7.70
N ASP A 42 -11.26 -0.31 8.90
CA ASP A 42 -11.10 0.45 10.15
C ASP A 42 -9.76 1.16 10.24
N THR A 43 -8.69 0.52 9.74
CA THR A 43 -7.33 1.08 9.75
C THR A 43 -6.97 1.80 8.46
N ALA A 44 -7.93 1.93 7.53
CA ALA A 44 -7.75 2.45 6.18
C ALA A 44 -7.05 3.81 6.18
N PHE A 45 -6.23 4.03 5.16
CA PHE A 45 -5.71 5.35 4.88
C PHE A 45 -6.87 6.28 4.50
N THR A 46 -6.88 7.49 5.06
CA THR A 46 -7.91 8.49 4.74
C THR A 46 -7.65 9.23 3.43
N ASN A 47 -6.55 8.93 2.72
CA ASN A 47 -6.26 9.50 1.40
C ASN A 47 -5.43 8.54 0.54
N ILE A 48 -5.56 8.70 -0.80
CA ILE A 48 -4.94 7.82 -1.80
C ILE A 48 -3.42 7.92 -1.80
N GLN A 49 -2.86 9.11 -1.57
CA GLN A 49 -1.40 9.30 -1.62
C GLN A 49 -0.69 8.51 -0.51
N ALA A 50 -1.28 8.43 0.69
CA ALA A 50 -0.74 7.62 1.77
C ALA A 50 -0.66 6.13 1.39
N ALA A 51 -1.70 5.58 0.73
CA ALA A 51 -1.68 4.21 0.24
C ALA A 51 -0.64 4.00 -0.87
N LEU A 52 -0.52 4.93 -1.83
CA LEU A 52 0.51 4.89 -2.87
C LEU A 52 1.93 4.92 -2.29
N ASN A 53 2.15 5.69 -1.22
CA ASN A 53 3.44 5.77 -0.53
C ASN A 53 3.76 4.48 0.26
N ALA A 54 2.74 3.80 0.78
CA ALA A 54 2.90 2.56 1.55
C ALA A 54 3.04 1.32 0.66
N ALA A 55 2.43 1.33 -0.52
CA ALA A 55 2.42 0.21 -1.45
C ALA A 55 3.82 -0.10 -2.00
N SER A 56 4.16 -1.38 -2.04
CA SER A 56 5.29 -1.96 -2.76
C SER A 56 4.81 -2.60 -4.07
N PRO A 57 5.72 -2.98 -4.98
CA PRO A 57 5.32 -3.66 -6.20
C PRO A 57 4.49 -4.92 -5.95
N HIS A 58 3.48 -5.13 -6.77
CA HIS A 58 2.45 -6.18 -6.67
C HIS A 58 1.37 -5.99 -5.59
N ASP A 59 1.43 -4.93 -4.79
CA ASP A 59 0.37 -4.65 -3.80
C ASP A 59 -0.94 -4.19 -4.48
N THR A 60 -2.06 -4.40 -3.80
CA THR A 60 -3.37 -3.93 -4.24
C THR A 60 -3.94 -2.89 -3.29
N ILE A 61 -4.41 -1.77 -3.84
CA ILE A 61 -5.08 -0.70 -3.13
C ILE A 61 -6.58 -0.76 -3.46
N TYR A 62 -7.41 -0.97 -2.44
CA TYR A 62 -8.87 -0.94 -2.51
C TYR A 62 -9.40 0.41 -2.05
N LEU A 63 -10.24 1.03 -2.87
CA LEU A 63 -10.88 2.31 -2.58
C LEU A 63 -12.34 2.09 -2.23
N ALA A 64 -12.79 2.73 -1.16
CA ALA A 64 -14.20 2.82 -0.83
C ALA A 64 -14.99 3.50 -1.98
N GLY A 65 -16.25 3.15 -2.13
CA GLY A 65 -17.17 3.84 -3.01
C GLY A 65 -17.56 5.22 -2.46
N GLU A 66 -16.68 6.18 -2.67
CA GLU A 66 -16.87 7.58 -2.30
C GLU A 66 -16.14 8.52 -3.27
N THR A 67 -16.26 9.82 -3.05
CA THR A 67 -15.56 10.84 -3.81
C THR A 67 -14.29 11.29 -3.09
N PHE A 68 -13.14 11.02 -3.72
CA PHE A 68 -11.83 11.51 -3.29
C PHE A 68 -11.50 12.80 -4.05
N ALA A 69 -11.69 13.94 -3.40
CA ALA A 69 -11.26 15.23 -3.91
C ALA A 69 -9.77 15.45 -3.58
N VAL A 70 -8.91 15.40 -4.60
CA VAL A 70 -7.47 15.57 -4.44
C VAL A 70 -7.10 17.06 -4.50
N THR A 71 -6.41 17.53 -3.48
CA THR A 71 -5.87 18.90 -3.38
C THR A 71 -4.46 19.00 -3.96
N ASN A 72 -3.76 17.87 -4.05
CA ASN A 72 -2.42 17.73 -4.59
C ASN A 72 -2.45 16.67 -5.70
N GLN A 73 -1.54 16.79 -6.67
CA GLN A 73 -1.35 15.74 -7.66
C GLN A 73 -0.99 14.42 -6.97
N LEU A 74 -1.70 13.34 -7.32
CA LEU A 74 -1.30 12.00 -6.90
C LEU A 74 -0.02 11.61 -7.65
N VAL A 75 0.95 11.07 -6.94
CA VAL A 75 2.21 10.59 -7.51
C VAL A 75 2.27 9.09 -7.29
N TRP A 76 2.23 8.35 -8.40
CA TRP A 76 2.35 6.90 -8.43
C TRP A 76 3.76 6.54 -8.88
N THR A 77 4.54 5.95 -7.97
CA THR A 77 5.97 5.65 -8.19
C THR A 77 6.30 4.18 -8.38
N ASN A 78 5.54 3.28 -7.75
CA ASN A 78 5.85 1.85 -7.73
C ASN A 78 5.21 1.12 -8.91
N ASP A 79 5.99 0.29 -9.59
CA ASP A 79 5.54 -0.63 -10.63
C ASP A 79 4.65 -1.73 -10.04
N PHE A 80 3.81 -2.35 -10.88
CA PHE A 80 2.93 -3.46 -10.52
C PHE A 80 1.95 -3.26 -9.34
N VAL A 81 1.77 -2.04 -8.84
CA VAL A 81 0.67 -1.75 -7.91
C VAL A 81 -0.66 -1.84 -8.67
N THR A 82 -1.72 -2.33 -8.03
CA THR A 82 -3.08 -2.33 -8.59
C THR A 82 -3.97 -1.44 -7.75
N MET A 83 -4.81 -0.59 -8.36
CA MET A 83 -5.78 0.24 -7.63
C MET A 83 -7.20 -0.06 -8.12
N ARG A 84 -8.12 -0.35 -7.19
CA ARG A 84 -9.48 -0.81 -7.51
C ARG A 84 -10.50 -0.04 -6.66
N GLY A 85 -11.43 0.64 -7.32
CA GLY A 85 -12.59 1.26 -6.67
C GLY A 85 -13.83 0.37 -6.73
N GLY A 86 -14.92 0.84 -6.12
CA GLY A 86 -16.21 0.16 -6.18
C GLY A 86 -16.65 -0.57 -4.92
N TYR A 87 -15.92 -0.43 -3.81
CA TYR A 87 -16.11 -1.30 -2.64
C TYR A 87 -16.99 -0.69 -1.56
N ARG A 88 -17.81 -1.54 -0.93
CA ARG A 88 -18.51 -1.21 0.30
C ARG A 88 -17.54 -1.26 1.49
N ALA A 89 -17.06 -0.10 1.95
CA ALA A 89 -16.23 0.02 3.14
C ALA A 89 -17.08 -0.03 4.42
N ALA A 90 -17.34 -1.24 4.94
CA ALA A 90 -18.32 -1.40 6.02
C ALA A 90 -17.97 -2.40 7.11
N ASP A 91 -16.84 -3.13 7.00
CA ASP A 91 -16.48 -4.17 7.97
C ASP A 91 -14.98 -4.12 8.31
N ALA A 92 -14.63 -4.38 9.58
CA ALA A 92 -13.25 -4.48 10.09
C ALA A 92 -12.48 -5.73 9.60
N LEU A 93 -13.02 -6.43 8.60
CA LEU A 93 -12.45 -7.69 8.12
C LEU A 93 -11.29 -7.41 7.16
N ASP A 94 -10.31 -8.31 7.14
CA ASP A 94 -9.17 -8.31 6.20
C ASP A 94 -9.58 -8.64 4.75
N THR A 95 -10.79 -8.26 4.35
CA THR A 95 -11.32 -8.49 3.00
C THR A 95 -12.00 -7.22 2.49
N PRO A 96 -11.90 -6.91 1.18
CA PRO A 96 -12.50 -5.70 0.64
C PRO A 96 -14.02 -5.62 0.67
N GLY A 97 -14.69 -6.74 0.95
CA GLY A 97 -16.13 -6.82 0.89
C GLY A 97 -16.69 -6.74 -0.54
N PRO A 98 -18.01 -6.55 -0.69
CA PRO A 98 -18.65 -6.52 -1.99
C PRO A 98 -18.16 -5.36 -2.88
N CYS A 99 -17.95 -5.65 -4.16
CA CYS A 99 -17.60 -4.68 -5.19
C CYS A 99 -18.78 -4.52 -6.16
N ASP A 100 -19.43 -3.37 -6.12
CA ASP A 100 -20.45 -2.98 -7.10
C ASP A 100 -20.29 -1.48 -7.40
N PRO A 101 -19.57 -1.12 -8.49
CA PRO A 101 -19.36 0.27 -8.86
C PRO A 101 -20.64 1.05 -9.20
N LYS A 102 -21.78 0.38 -9.43
CA LYS A 102 -23.07 1.07 -9.60
C LYS A 102 -23.66 1.50 -8.25
N GLN A 103 -23.47 0.66 -7.22
CA GLN A 103 -23.95 0.95 -5.87
C GLN A 103 -22.98 1.81 -5.07
N TRP A 104 -21.67 1.60 -5.24
CA TRP A 104 -20.58 2.24 -4.51
C TRP A 104 -19.57 2.84 -5.48
N PRO A 105 -19.94 3.88 -6.26
CA PRO A 105 -19.03 4.48 -7.21
C PRO A 105 -17.86 5.14 -6.49
N THR A 106 -16.64 4.79 -6.90
CA THR A 106 -15.44 5.54 -6.51
C THR A 106 -15.19 6.64 -7.55
N THR A 107 -15.13 7.90 -7.09
CA THR A 107 -14.79 9.04 -7.95
C THR A 107 -13.50 9.68 -7.47
N ILE A 108 -12.47 9.71 -8.31
CA ILE A 108 -11.26 10.48 -8.05
C ILE A 108 -11.38 11.77 -8.86
N THR A 109 -11.45 12.90 -8.18
CA THR A 109 -11.58 14.21 -8.80
C THR A 109 -10.62 15.18 -8.17
N ARG A 110 -10.34 16.28 -8.86
CA ARG A 110 -9.58 17.40 -8.35
C ARG A 110 -10.52 18.26 -7.53
N ASP A 111 -10.00 18.84 -6.46
CA ASP A 111 -10.70 19.91 -5.77
C ASP A 111 -10.99 21.05 -6.77
N SER A 112 -12.22 21.57 -6.76
CA SER A 112 -12.66 22.59 -7.74
C SER A 112 -11.91 23.91 -7.64
N SER A 113 -11.29 24.19 -6.49
CA SER A 113 -10.54 25.42 -6.24
C SER A 113 -9.07 25.34 -6.71
N ILE A 114 -8.60 24.14 -7.09
CA ILE A 114 -7.19 23.89 -7.40
C ILE A 114 -7.00 23.54 -8.88
N ASN A 115 -5.98 24.16 -9.50
CA ASN A 115 -5.49 23.75 -10.81
C ASN A 115 -4.31 22.79 -10.64
N THR A 116 -4.61 21.48 -10.63
CA THR A 116 -3.61 20.41 -10.57
C THR A 116 -3.98 19.27 -11.53
N ARG A 117 -2.98 18.49 -11.94
CA ARG A 117 -3.21 17.19 -12.58
C ARG A 117 -3.72 16.22 -11.52
N LEU A 118 -4.61 15.31 -11.92
CA LEU A 118 -5.10 14.25 -11.02
C LEU A 118 -3.98 13.29 -10.61
N LEU A 119 -3.21 12.82 -11.58
CA LEU A 119 -2.23 11.75 -11.41
C LEU A 119 -0.97 12.01 -12.23
N LEU A 120 0.18 11.75 -11.64
CA LEU A 120 1.46 11.52 -12.30
C LEU A 120 1.86 10.08 -12.05
N ILE A 121 2.13 9.35 -13.13
CA ILE A 121 2.83 8.06 -13.05
C ILE A 121 4.29 8.35 -13.37
N ASN A 122 5.17 8.15 -12.38
CA ASN A 122 6.59 8.48 -12.48
C ASN A 122 7.43 7.26 -12.13
N ALA A 123 8.27 6.80 -13.03
CA ALA A 123 9.19 5.68 -12.82
C ALA A 123 8.54 4.30 -12.51
N ALA A 124 7.22 4.15 -12.66
CA ALA A 124 6.57 2.84 -12.70
C ALA A 124 6.80 2.23 -14.10
N THR A 125 7.75 1.30 -14.22
CA THR A 125 8.13 0.63 -15.48
C THR A 125 8.09 -0.88 -15.35
#